data_AF-A0A2G5T0X7-F1
#
_entry.id   AF-A0A2G5T0X7-F1
#
_cell.length_a   1.000
_cell.length_b   1.000
_cell.length_c   1.000
_cell.angle_alpha   90.00
_cell.angle_beta   90.00
_cell.angle_gamma   90.00
#
_symmetry.space_group_name_H-M   'P 1'
#
loop_
_entity.id
_entity.type
_entity.pdbx_description
1 polymer ?
#
loop_
_entity_poly.entity_id
_entity_poly.type
_entity_poly.pdbx_seq_one_letter_code
_entity_poly.pdbx_strand_id
1 'polypeptide(L)'
;MTNSVMLAVWLSAFGELMMSQFIVMYGSVFLKEVLGFAVNHTGYFVAVPRALHLGFKVISGIASDRIHFWSEKTKMRLFNTIALMVSGAFFCILGYLPKDQAHLSVIALLVIECSTGFICGGFYKCATLVARQF
;
A
#
# COMPACT_ATOMS: atom_id res chain seq x y z
N MET A 1 -24.46 5.58 11.77
CA MET A 1 -23.22 5.79 11.00
C MET A 1 -23.02 7.29 10.74
N THR A 2 -22.73 8.07 11.78
CA THR A 2 -22.77 9.55 11.70
C THR A 2 -21.42 10.18 12.07
N ASN A 3 -20.32 9.44 11.90
CA ASN A 3 -18.98 9.97 12.12
C ASN A 3 -18.23 9.96 10.79
N SER A 4 -18.02 11.14 10.21
CA SER A 4 -17.31 11.33 8.94
C SER A 4 -15.92 10.71 8.93
N VAL A 5 -15.28 10.57 10.10
CA VAL A 5 -13.99 9.90 10.24
C VAL A 5 -14.10 8.40 9.96
N MET A 6 -15.17 7.74 10.43
CA MET A 6 -15.38 6.32 10.15
C MET A 6 -15.64 6.06 8.67
N LEU A 7 -16.38 6.93 7.99
CA LEU A 7 -16.57 6.81 6.53
C LEU A 7 -15.24 6.94 5.78
N ALA A 8 -14.39 7.88 6.19
CA ALA A 8 -13.06 8.04 5.59
C ALA A 8 -12.15 6.81 5.83
N VAL A 9 -12.21 6.22 7.02
CA VAL A 9 -11.49 4.97 7.36
C VAL A 9 -12.00 3.81 6.50
N TRP A 10 -13.32 3.65 6.37
CA TRP A 10 -13.93 2.62 5.54
C TRP A 10 -13.55 2.74 4.08
N LEU A 11 -13.61 3.95 3.53
CA LEU A 11 -13.24 4.21 2.13
C LEU A 11 -11.74 3.94 1.89
N SER A 12 -10.88 4.30 2.84
CA SER A 12 -9.45 4.01 2.80
C SER A 12 -9.18 2.50 2.84
N ALA A 13 -9.87 1.77 3.72
CA ALA A 13 -9.76 0.32 3.82
C ALA A 13 -10.26 -0.38 2.55
N PHE A 14 -11.35 0.09 1.96
CA PHE A 14 -11.86 -0.44 0.69
C PHE A 14 -10.85 -0.28 -0.45
N GLY A 15 -10.25 0.90 -0.58
CA GLY A 15 -9.23 1.16 -1.61
C GLY A 15 -7.99 0.28 -1.45
N GLU A 16 -7.50 0.13 -0.22
CA GLU A 16 -6.36 -0.76 0.09
C GLU A 16 -6.65 -2.21 -0.24
N LEU A 17 -7.79 -2.74 0.22
CA LEU A 17 -8.17 -4.12 0.01
C LEU A 17 -8.33 -4.42 -1.47
N MET A 18 -8.99 -3.54 -2.23
CA MET A 18 -9.13 -3.68 -3.67
C MET A 18 -7.75 -3.74 -4.35
N MET A 19 -6.88 -2.76 -4.07
CA MET A 19 -5.54 -2.72 -4.66
C MET A 19 -4.72 -3.98 -4.35
N SER A 20 -4.74 -4.42 -3.09
CA SER A 20 -4.03 -5.63 -2.67
C SER A 20 -4.55 -6.87 -3.38
N GLN A 21 -5.88 -7.02 -3.55
CA GLN A 21 -6.46 -8.13 -4.31
C GLN A 21 -6.07 -8.08 -5.79
N PHE A 22 -6.06 -6.90 -6.42
CA PHE A 22 -5.61 -6.73 -7.79
C PHE A 22 -4.16 -7.21 -7.97
N ILE A 23 -3.26 -6.86 -7.05
CA ILE A 23 -1.85 -7.28 -7.13
C ILE A 23 -1.70 -8.79 -6.93
N VAL A 24 -2.47 -9.42 -6.03
CA VAL A 24 -2.42 -10.89 -5.89
C VAL A 24 -2.93 -11.59 -7.14
N MET A 25 -4.07 -11.14 -7.66
CA MET A 25 -4.76 -11.82 -8.76
C MET A 25 -4.05 -11.62 -10.09
N TYR A 26 -3.58 -10.40 -10.38
CA TYR A 26 -2.99 -10.03 -11.66
C TYR A 26 -1.47 -9.89 -11.61
N GLY A 27 -0.83 -9.80 -10.44
CA GLY A 27 0.63 -9.58 -10.35
C GLY A 27 1.44 -10.71 -10.99
N SER A 28 1.06 -11.97 -10.76
CA SER A 28 1.73 -13.13 -11.38
C SER A 28 1.49 -13.20 -12.89
N VAL A 29 0.27 -12.89 -13.33
CA VAL A 29 -0.11 -12.82 -14.75
C VAL A 29 0.66 -11.71 -15.45
N PHE A 30 0.76 -10.54 -14.83
CA PHE A 30 1.51 -9.39 -15.33
C PHE A 30 3.01 -9.71 -15.46
N LEU A 31 3.62 -10.31 -14.43
CA LEU A 31 5.03 -10.72 -14.46
C LEU A 31 5.34 -11.82 -15.48
N LYS A 32 4.36 -12.66 -15.83
CA LYS A 32 4.54 -13.71 -16.85
C LYS A 32 4.26 -13.19 -18.26
N GLU A 33 3.08 -12.63 -18.49
CA GLU A 33 2.55 -12.29 -19.83
C GLU A 33 3.02 -10.93 -20.35
N VAL A 34 3.30 -9.98 -19.46
CA VAL A 34 3.77 -8.63 -19.85
C VAL A 34 5.29 -8.55 -19.81
N LEU A 35 5.91 -9.16 -18.79
CA LEU A 35 7.34 -9.05 -18.54
C LEU A 35 8.16 -10.22 -19.11
N GLY A 36 7.51 -11.30 -19.54
CA GLY A 36 8.17 -12.44 -20.18
C GLY A 36 9.11 -13.22 -19.25
N PHE A 37 9.06 -12.99 -17.94
CA PHE A 37 9.93 -13.70 -17.00
C PHE A 37 9.54 -15.18 -16.92
N ALA A 38 10.55 -16.05 -16.94
CA ALA A 38 10.36 -17.47 -16.68
C ALA A 38 9.68 -17.68 -15.32
N VAL A 39 8.73 -18.61 -15.27
CA VAL A 39 7.84 -18.87 -14.11
C VAL A 39 8.61 -19.04 -12.79
N ASN A 40 9.83 -19.57 -12.85
CA ASN A 40 10.72 -19.75 -11.70
C ASN A 40 11.15 -18.43 -11.04
N HIS A 41 11.36 -17.37 -11.82
CA HIS A 41 11.76 -16.06 -11.29
C HIS A 41 10.55 -15.19 -10.90
N THR A 42 9.40 -15.42 -11.53
CA THR A 42 8.14 -14.73 -11.25
C THR A 42 7.75 -14.84 -9.77
N GLY A 43 7.93 -16.02 -9.17
CA GLY A 43 7.64 -16.25 -7.74
C GLY A 43 8.49 -15.37 -6.81
N TYR A 44 9.78 -15.21 -7.12
CA TYR A 44 10.68 -14.33 -6.36
C TYR A 44 10.28 -12.86 -6.47
N PHE A 45 9.95 -12.40 -7.68
CA PHE A 45 9.57 -11.00 -7.91
C PHE A 45 8.22 -10.62 -7.30
N VAL A 46 7.32 -11.58 -7.03
CA VAL A 46 6.09 -11.34 -6.25
C VAL A 46 6.35 -11.40 -4.74
N ALA A 47 7.20 -12.35 -4.30
CA ALA A 47 7.47 -12.56 -2.88
C ALA A 47 8.26 -11.39 -2.26
N VAL A 48 9.21 -10.81 -2.98
CA VAL A 48 10.06 -9.72 -2.48
C VAL A 48 9.25 -8.46 -2.12
N PRO A 49 8.38 -7.92 -3.00
CA PRO A 49 7.50 -6.80 -2.65
C PRO A 49 6.61 -7.11 -1.44
N ARG A 50 6.09 -8.34 -1.31
CA ARG A 50 5.27 -8.75 -0.16
C ARG A 50 6.06 -8.82 1.15
N ALA A 51 7.29 -9.32 1.10
CA ALA A 51 8.17 -9.32 2.26
C ALA A 51 8.54 -7.88 2.68
N LEU A 52 8.84 -7.02 1.71
CA LEU A 52 9.11 -5.60 1.95
C LEU A 52 7.90 -4.88 2.52
N HIS A 53 6.70 -5.11 1.98
CA HIS A 53 5.44 -4.58 2.52
C HIS A 53 5.35 -4.89 4.02
N LEU A 54 5.55 -6.14 4.43
CA LEU A 54 5.52 -6.53 5.84
C LEU A 54 6.55 -5.74 6.67
N GLY A 55 7.78 -5.60 6.17
CA GLY A 55 8.83 -4.81 6.84
C GLY A 55 8.43 -3.35 7.01
N PHE A 56 7.98 -2.69 5.94
CA PHE A 56 7.50 -1.31 5.97
C PHE A 56 6.28 -1.13 6.88
N LYS A 57 5.44 -2.16 7.00
CA LYS A 57 4.30 -2.17 7.93
C LYS A 57 4.73 -2.12 9.39
N VAL A 58 5.74 -2.90 9.75
CA VAL A 58 6.31 -2.87 11.11
C VAL A 58 7.01 -1.53 11.37
N ILE A 59 7.83 -1.07 10.42
CA ILE A 59 8.54 0.21 10.51
C ILE A 59 7.56 1.38 10.65
N SER A 60 6.47 1.40 9.89
CA SER A 60 5.49 2.49 9.94
C SER A 60 4.73 2.52 11.26
N GLY A 61 4.44 1.36 11.85
CA GLY A 61 3.89 1.25 13.20
C GLY A 61 4.84 1.84 14.25
N ILE A 62 6.09 1.38 14.27
CA ILE A 62 7.11 1.85 15.23
C ILE A 62 7.38 3.35 15.03
N ALA A 63 7.53 3.81 13.78
CA ALA A 63 7.75 5.22 13.45
C ALA A 63 6.57 6.09 13.91
N SER A 64 5.32 5.62 13.71
CA SER A 64 4.13 6.33 14.18
C SER A 64 4.12 6.49 15.70
N ASP A 65 4.64 5.51 16.43
CA ASP A 65 4.71 5.56 17.90
C ASP A 65 5.87 6.42 18.42
N ARG A 66 7.00 6.45 17.71
CA ARG A 66 8.20 7.21 18.09
C ARG A 66 8.14 8.71 17.78
N ILE A 67 7.28 9.14 16.84
CA ILE A 67 7.14 10.57 16.51
C ILE A 67 6.30 11.25 17.61
N HIS A 68 6.95 11.88 18.59
CA HIS A 68 6.26 12.62 19.67
C HIS A 68 6.01 14.09 19.36
N PHE A 69 6.65 14.64 18.33
CA PHE A 69 6.60 16.08 18.03
C PHE A 69 5.30 16.55 17.35
N TRP A 70 4.52 15.62 16.77
CA TRP A 70 3.32 15.95 15.99
C TRP A 70 2.05 15.45 16.66
N SER A 71 0.95 16.22 16.53
CA SER A 71 -0.39 15.77 16.94
C SER A 71 -0.74 14.44 16.26
N GLU A 72 -1.36 13.53 17.01
CA GLU A 72 -1.74 12.19 16.54
C GLU A 72 -2.60 12.24 15.27
N LYS A 73 -3.55 13.19 15.19
CA LYS A 73 -4.40 13.37 14.00
C LYS A 73 -3.59 13.77 12.76
N THR A 74 -2.66 14.70 12.89
CA THR A 74 -1.84 15.19 11.77
C THR A 74 -0.92 14.08 11.25
N LYS A 75 -0.33 13.32 12.17
CA LYS A 75 0.50 12.16 11.87
C LYS A 75 -0.26 11.11 11.07
N MET A 76 -1.43 10.69 11.56
CA MET A 76 -2.26 9.69 10.87
C MET A 76 -2.70 10.15 9.48
N ARG A 77 -3.09 11.42 9.34
CA ARG A 77 -3.45 11.99 8.03
C ARG A 77 -2.27 11.94 7.06
N LEU A 78 -1.07 12.34 7.50
CA LEU A 78 0.13 12.30 6.66
C LEU A 78 0.46 10.88 6.20
N PHE A 79 0.51 9.91 7.12
CA PHE A 79 0.76 8.50 6.78
C PHE A 79 -0.30 7.95 5.82
N ASN A 80 -1.58 8.27 6.04
CA ASN A 80 -2.67 7.82 5.17
C ASN A 80 -2.60 8.44 3.78
N THR A 81 -2.29 9.74 3.69
CA THR A 81 -2.15 10.45 2.41
C THR A 81 -0.97 9.91 1.61
N ILE A 82 0.19 9.69 2.24
CA ILE A 82 1.35 9.08 1.57
C ILE A 82 0.97 7.68 1.08
N ALA A 83 0.39 6.87 1.96
CA ALA A 83 0.08 5.49 1.63
C ALA A 83 -0.92 5.35 0.49
N LEU A 84 -1.99 6.15 0.45
CA LEU A 84 -3.04 6.04 -0.57
C LEU A 84 -2.74 6.83 -1.84
N MET A 85 -2.20 8.05 -1.73
CA MET A 85 -1.93 8.86 -2.92
C MET A 85 -0.71 8.37 -3.69
N VAL A 86 0.37 7.98 -3.00
CA VAL A 86 1.58 7.49 -3.68
C VAL A 86 1.27 6.14 -4.33
N SER A 87 0.63 5.23 -3.60
CA SER A 87 0.25 3.92 -4.18
C SER A 87 -0.73 4.10 -5.33
N GLY A 88 -1.78 4.91 -5.18
CA GLY A 88 -2.75 5.19 -6.24
C GLY A 88 -2.14 5.81 -7.49
N ALA A 89 -1.27 6.81 -7.33
CA ALA A 89 -0.59 7.46 -8.47
C ALA A 89 0.29 6.48 -9.24
N PHE A 90 1.11 5.69 -8.53
CA PHE A 90 1.95 4.67 -9.18
C PHE A 90 1.12 3.53 -9.78
N PHE A 91 -0.01 3.18 -9.19
CA PHE A 91 -0.93 2.19 -9.75
C PHE A 91 -1.56 2.68 -11.06
N CYS A 92 -1.91 3.97 -11.17
CA CYS A 92 -2.32 4.57 -12.43
C CYS A 92 -1.19 4.52 -13.47
N ILE A 93 0.03 4.90 -13.08
CA ILE A 93 1.21 4.86 -13.97
C ILE A 93 1.44 3.43 -14.50
N LEU A 94 1.36 2.42 -13.62
CA LEU A 94 1.50 1.01 -13.99
C LEU A 94 0.53 0.58 -15.10
N GLY A 95 -0.70 1.12 -15.09
CA GLY A 95 -1.71 0.84 -16.10
C GLY A 95 -1.38 1.38 -17.50
N TYR A 96 -0.51 2.39 -17.60
CA TYR A 96 -0.09 3.00 -18.87
C TYR A 96 1.29 2.54 -19.35
N LEU A 97 2.01 1.71 -18.58
CA LEU A 97 3.36 1.29 -18.96
C LEU A 97 3.36 0.29 -20.12
N PRO A 98 4.11 0.55 -21.20
CA PRO A 98 4.24 -0.39 -22.32
C PRO A 98 5.08 -1.61 -21.92
N LYS A 99 4.81 -2.76 -22.57
CA LYS A 99 5.46 -4.05 -22.27
C LYS A 99 6.99 -4.02 -22.39
N ASP A 100 7.52 -3.13 -23.22
CA ASP A 100 8.95 -2.96 -23.48
C ASP A 100 9.73 -2.48 -22.26
N GLN A 101 9.06 -1.83 -21.30
CA GLN A 101 9.67 -1.25 -20.09
C GLN A 101 9.48 -2.12 -18.86
N ALA A 102 9.86 -3.38 -18.99
CA ALA A 102 9.60 -4.40 -18.00
C ALA A 102 10.10 -4.06 -16.58
N HIS A 103 11.33 -3.54 -16.51
CA HIS A 103 11.96 -3.18 -15.24
C HIS A 103 11.25 -2.05 -14.51
N LEU A 104 10.69 -1.07 -15.25
CA LEU A 104 9.99 0.06 -14.64
C LEU A 104 8.67 -0.39 -14.00
N SER A 105 7.98 -1.37 -14.58
CA SER A 105 6.76 -1.92 -14.00
C SER A 105 7.02 -2.67 -12.69
N VAL A 106 8.14 -3.41 -12.59
CA VAL A 106 8.55 -4.06 -11.34
C VAL A 106 8.90 -3.04 -10.27
N ILE A 107 9.60 -1.96 -10.63
CA ILE A 107 9.92 -0.86 -9.71
C ILE A 107 8.63 -0.17 -9.24
N ALA A 108 7.69 0.10 -10.15
CA ALA A 108 6.39 0.68 -9.79
C ALA A 108 5.64 -0.22 -8.81
N LEU A 109 5.56 -1.54 -9.06
CA LEU A 109 4.96 -2.50 -8.12
C LEU A 109 5.64 -2.50 -6.75
N LEU A 110 6.97 -2.42 -6.70
CA LEU A 110 7.72 -2.29 -5.45
C LEU A 110 7.38 -1.01 -4.69
N VAL A 111 7.33 0.13 -5.38
CA VAL A 111 6.97 1.42 -4.76
C VAL A 111 5.53 1.39 -4.24
N ILE A 112 4.62 0.79 -4.99
CA ILE A 112 3.22 0.60 -4.61
C ILE A 112 3.13 -0.22 -3.31
N GLU A 113 3.76 -1.40 -3.24
CA GLU A 113 3.73 -2.25 -2.03
C GLU A 113 4.46 -1.62 -0.83
N CYS A 114 5.58 -0.93 -1.05
CA CYS A 114 6.30 -0.27 0.04
C CYS A 114 5.50 0.92 0.59
N SER A 115 4.86 1.70 -0.29
CA SER A 115 4.03 2.84 0.12
C SER A 115 2.76 2.40 0.85
N THR A 116 2.13 1.28 0.46
CA THR A 116 1.00 0.73 1.23
C THR A 116 1.41 0.10 2.56
N GLY A 117 2.69 -0.24 2.76
CA GLY A 117 3.22 -0.59 4.08
C GLY A 117 2.99 0.51 5.14
N PHE A 118 2.86 1.79 4.75
CA PHE A 118 2.63 2.88 5.70
C PHE A 118 1.21 2.98 6.26
N ILE A 119 0.29 2.14 5.77
CA ILE A 119 -1.13 2.16 6.14
C ILE A 119 -1.35 1.87 7.64
N CYS A 120 -0.44 1.10 8.27
CA CYS A 120 -0.52 0.78 9.70
C CYS A 120 -0.48 2.03 10.59
N GLY A 121 0.31 3.04 10.19
CA GLY A 121 0.39 4.33 10.88
C GLY A 121 -0.75 5.30 10.53
N GLY A 122 -1.56 4.99 9.51
CA GLY A 122 -2.65 5.81 8.98
C GLY A 122 -4.03 5.38 9.48
N PHE A 123 -4.88 4.88 8.57
CA PHE A 123 -6.27 4.58 8.90
C PHE A 123 -6.44 3.46 9.93
N TYR A 124 -5.55 2.46 10.00
CA TYR A 124 -5.67 1.38 11.00
C TYR A 124 -5.56 1.92 12.43
N LYS A 125 -4.61 2.81 12.69
CA LYS A 125 -4.48 3.48 14.00
C LYS A 125 -5.66 4.43 14.28
N CYS A 126 -6.17 5.10 13.25
CA CYS A 126 -7.37 5.92 13.38
C CYS A 126 -8.61 5.09 13.73
N ALA A 127 -8.78 3.93 13.08
CA ALA A 127 -9.88 2.99 13.33
C ALA A 127 -9.87 2.48 14.77
N THR A 128 -8.72 2.05 15.28
CA THR A 128 -8.60 1.55 16.66
C THR A 128 -8.86 2.63 17.69
N LEU A 129 -8.40 3.86 17.47
CA LEU A 129 -8.66 4.98 18.38
C LEU A 129 -10.13 5.38 18.40
N VAL A 130 -10.77 5.48 17.23
CA VAL A 130 -12.20 5.81 17.14
C VAL A 130 -13.06 4.69 17.73
N ALA A 131 -12.71 3.43 17.50
CA ALA A 131 -13.43 2.29 18.08
C ALA A 131 -13.35 2.25 19.61
N ARG A 132 -12.26 2.74 20.22
CA ARG A 132 -12.13 2.84 21.69
C ARG A 132 -12.98 3.94 22.33
N GLN A 133 -13.58 4.82 21.54
CA GLN A 133 -14.43 5.91 22.02
C GLN A 133 -15.92 5.54 22.09
N PHE A 134 -16.27 4.30 21.70
CA PHE A 134 -17.60 3.71 21.79
C PHE A 134 -17.60 2.56 22.78
#